data_AF-L8HEX5-F1
#
_entry.id   AF-L8HEX5-F1
#
_cell.length_a   1.000
_cell.length_b   1.000
_cell.length_c   1.000
_cell.angle_alpha   90.00
_cell.angle_beta   90.00
_cell.angle_gamma   90.00
#
_symmetry.space_group_name_H-M   'P 1'
#
loop_
_entity.id
_entity.type
_entity.pdbx_description
1 polymer ?
#
loop_
_entity_poly.entity_id
_entity_poly.type
_entity_poly.pdbx_seq_one_letter_code
_entity_poly.pdbx_strand_id
1 'polypeptide(L)'
;MPPNELKFWPYKTGYTRTKLAHAQGAVAMVEWVSNGSHNYTGLFQGAPSGLIRLSLGGPPSLDPASPSMVPGIGLKFLRSGMEATNLFGLYALDGQSSFNFFEHDLTSHPPELGVNASYFVRKVRDVFATASAFPSMLGSSDFASFTTNGQAVQSPNFPFRLVFHPTAGYRLKLKGTAPTAQVLSVVAQALVPDTVLYEVHAQATPYSDALSPIGSLVLRSPCYTSAFGDKSLFMQHVRMEKDLALRPEWLAATQAIVRFQQSQGQYYYPDLPWN
;
A
#
# COMPACT_ATOMS: atom_id res chain seq x y z
N MET A 1 27.95 28.55 16.55
CA MET A 1 27.90 27.87 15.24
C MET A 1 26.71 28.44 14.49
N PRO A 2 26.85 28.89 13.24
CA PRO A 2 25.79 29.61 12.56
C PRO A 2 24.60 28.65 12.29
N PRO A 3 23.36 29.07 12.59
CA PRO A 3 22.16 28.35 12.20
C PRO A 3 21.85 28.66 10.73
N ASN A 4 21.34 27.67 9.99
CA ASN A 4 20.81 27.75 8.61
C ASN A 4 21.74 27.31 7.46
N GLU A 5 22.61 26.33 7.67
CA GLU A 5 23.09 25.56 6.52
C GLU A 5 22.01 24.53 6.13
N LEU A 6 21.16 24.89 5.16
CA LEU A 6 20.36 23.91 4.42
C LEU A 6 21.36 22.91 3.84
N LYS A 7 21.47 21.73 4.46
CA LYS A 7 22.18 20.60 3.88
C LYS A 7 21.47 20.23 2.59
N PHE A 8 21.95 20.77 1.47
CA PHE A 8 21.63 20.25 0.16
C PHE A 8 22.15 18.82 0.14
N TRP A 9 21.26 17.85 0.41
CA TRP A 9 21.52 16.49 -0.01
C TRP A 9 21.74 16.57 -1.52
N PRO A 10 22.89 16.15 -2.06
CA PRO A 10 23.07 16.15 -3.50
C PRO A 10 22.01 15.20 -4.04
N TYR A 11 20.93 15.76 -4.59
CA TYR A 11 20.05 15.05 -5.49
C TYR A 11 20.95 14.64 -6.66
N LYS A 12 21.52 13.44 -6.58
CA LYS A 12 22.13 12.80 -7.73
C LYS A 12 21.03 12.64 -8.76
N THR A 13 20.96 13.58 -9.69
CA THR A 13 20.22 13.49 -10.94
C THR A 13 20.86 12.38 -11.77
N GLY A 14 20.55 11.13 -11.44
CA GLY A 14 21.24 9.98 -12.03
C GLY A 14 20.82 8.60 -11.53
N TYR A 15 19.88 8.49 -10.59
CA TYR A 15 19.26 7.20 -10.30
C TYR A 15 18.22 6.86 -11.39
N THR A 16 18.66 6.35 -12.53
CA THR A 16 17.83 5.56 -13.44
C THR A 16 17.55 4.20 -12.79
N ARG A 17 16.79 4.21 -11.69
CA ARG A 17 16.22 2.97 -11.15
C ARG A 17 15.14 2.50 -12.12
N THR A 18 15.48 1.57 -13.00
CA THR A 18 14.48 0.88 -13.82
C THR A 18 13.46 0.22 -12.89
N LYS A 19 12.19 0.63 -12.97
CA LYS A 19 11.10 -0.02 -12.23
C LYS A 19 10.81 -1.36 -12.90
N LEU A 20 11.13 -2.46 -12.22
CA LEU A 20 10.90 -3.82 -12.72
C LEU A 20 9.46 -4.30 -12.49
N ALA A 21 8.82 -3.80 -11.44
CA ALA A 21 7.41 -4.02 -11.12
C ALA A 21 6.74 -2.66 -10.87
N HIS A 22 5.41 -2.62 -10.99
CA HIS A 22 4.64 -1.38 -10.81
C HIS A 22 5.13 -0.25 -11.72
N ALA A 23 5.56 -0.58 -12.95
CA ALA A 23 6.18 0.37 -13.88
C ALA A 23 5.19 1.41 -14.42
N GLN A 24 3.91 1.06 -14.53
CA GLN A 24 2.82 1.94 -14.96
C GLN A 24 1.92 2.28 -13.77
N GLY A 25 1.44 3.52 -13.70
CA GLY A 25 0.52 3.95 -12.66
C GLY A 25 -0.23 5.25 -12.97
N ALA A 26 -1.27 5.50 -12.19
CA ALA A 26 -2.00 6.75 -12.16
C ALA A 26 -1.85 7.39 -10.77
N VAL A 27 -1.65 8.70 -10.73
CA VAL A 27 -1.33 9.45 -9.50
C VAL A 27 -2.39 10.51 -9.23
N ALA A 28 -2.80 10.64 -7.97
CA ALA A 28 -3.69 11.69 -7.50
C ALA A 28 -3.25 12.19 -6.10
N MET A 29 -3.74 13.37 -5.71
CA MET A 29 -3.64 13.86 -4.34
C MET A 29 -4.68 13.18 -3.46
N VAL A 30 -4.29 12.87 -2.23
CA VAL A 30 -5.16 12.27 -1.21
C VAL A 30 -4.93 12.91 0.15
N GLU A 31 -5.94 12.74 1.00
CA GLU A 31 -5.90 13.07 2.41
C GLU A 31 -6.23 11.82 3.23
N TRP A 32 -5.51 11.65 4.34
CA TRP A 32 -5.88 10.70 5.38
C TRP A 32 -6.75 11.39 6.42
N VAL A 33 -8.01 10.96 6.52
CA VAL A 33 -8.96 11.45 7.51
C VAL A 33 -9.10 10.40 8.61
N SER A 34 -8.62 10.71 9.81
CA SER A 34 -8.82 9.84 10.98
C SER A 34 -10.28 9.83 11.40
N ASN A 35 -10.80 8.69 11.87
CA ASN A 35 -12.11 8.63 12.50
C ASN A 35 -12.08 9.02 14.00
N GLY A 36 -10.91 9.38 14.55
CA GLY A 36 -10.70 9.74 15.94
C GLY A 36 -10.90 8.62 16.97
N SER A 37 -11.24 7.41 16.51
CA SER A 37 -11.65 6.27 17.36
C SER A 37 -10.53 5.21 17.48
N HIS A 38 -9.29 5.67 17.60
CA HIS A 38 -8.12 4.83 17.80
C HIS A 38 -7.01 5.60 18.54
N ASN A 39 -6.04 4.88 19.10
CA ASN A 39 -4.91 5.46 19.82
C ASN A 39 -3.60 5.49 19.00
N TYR A 40 -3.65 5.20 17.70
CA TYR A 40 -2.49 5.33 16.82
C TYR A 40 -2.06 6.80 16.68
N THR A 41 -0.76 7.02 16.54
CA THR A 41 -0.14 8.34 16.62
C THR A 41 0.35 8.85 15.27
N GLY A 42 0.91 10.07 15.25
CA GLY A 42 1.55 10.63 14.06
C GLY A 42 0.52 10.91 12.97
N LEU A 43 0.81 10.48 11.74
CA LEU A 43 -0.07 10.74 10.61
C LEU A 43 -1.38 9.93 10.65
N PHE A 44 -1.49 8.90 11.49
CA PHE A 44 -2.77 8.21 11.70
C PHE A 44 -3.83 9.14 12.30
N GLN A 45 -3.43 10.21 13.00
CA GLN A 45 -4.32 11.20 13.59
C GLN A 45 -4.86 12.21 12.57
N GLY A 46 -4.38 12.15 11.32
CA GLY A 46 -4.77 13.04 10.22
C GLY A 46 -3.55 13.46 9.41
N ALA A 47 -3.64 13.33 8.08
CA ALA A 47 -2.60 13.77 7.16
C ALA A 47 -3.22 14.44 5.93
N PRO A 48 -3.25 15.79 5.88
CA PRO A 48 -3.99 16.55 4.87
C PRO A 48 -3.33 16.55 3.48
N SER A 49 -2.08 16.07 3.37
CA SER A 49 -1.31 16.19 2.14
C SER A 49 -0.56 14.90 1.83
N GLY A 50 -1.11 14.14 0.89
CA GLY A 50 -0.48 12.94 0.35
C GLY A 50 -0.73 12.75 -1.13
N LEU A 51 -0.02 11.77 -1.68
CA LEU A 51 -0.19 11.26 -3.03
C LEU A 51 -0.57 9.78 -2.94
N ILE A 52 -1.55 9.37 -3.73
CA ILE A 52 -1.78 7.96 -4.06
C ILE A 52 -1.24 7.69 -5.46
N ARG A 53 -0.61 6.54 -5.62
CA ARG A 53 -0.25 5.94 -6.89
C ARG A 53 -0.94 4.60 -7.02
N LEU A 54 -1.95 4.52 -7.89
CA LEU A 54 -2.58 3.28 -8.31
C LEU A 54 -1.72 2.66 -9.40
N SER A 55 -1.44 1.37 -9.32
CA SER A 55 -0.50 0.70 -10.24
C SER A 55 -0.78 -0.78 -10.38
N LEU A 56 -0.19 -1.39 -11.41
CA LEU A 56 -0.25 -2.83 -11.63
C LEU A 56 1.13 -3.45 -11.44
N GLY A 57 1.22 -4.60 -10.75
CA GLY A 57 2.47 -5.32 -10.51
C GLY A 57 3.27 -5.58 -11.79
N GLY A 58 2.59 -5.93 -12.88
CA GLY A 58 3.11 -5.99 -14.24
C GLY A 58 2.02 -5.65 -15.27
N PRO A 59 2.31 -5.75 -16.58
CA PRO A 59 1.29 -5.63 -17.61
C PRO A 59 0.16 -6.63 -17.38
N PRO A 60 -1.12 -6.23 -17.55
CA PRO A 60 -2.23 -7.15 -17.36
C PRO A 60 -2.25 -8.21 -18.47
N SER A 61 -2.68 -9.43 -18.13
CA SER A 61 -2.96 -10.48 -19.11
C SER A 61 -4.31 -10.24 -19.76
N LEU A 62 -4.33 -10.14 -21.10
CA LEU A 62 -5.54 -9.98 -21.91
C LEU A 62 -6.02 -11.29 -22.52
N ASP A 63 -5.39 -12.42 -22.17
CA ASP A 63 -5.81 -13.73 -22.64
C ASP A 63 -7.24 -14.02 -22.15
N PRO A 64 -8.23 -14.25 -23.04
CA PRO A 64 -9.59 -14.56 -22.63
C PRO A 64 -9.69 -15.82 -21.75
N ALA A 65 -8.76 -16.77 -21.86
CA ALA A 65 -8.73 -17.98 -21.05
C ALA A 65 -8.16 -17.74 -19.64
N SER A 66 -7.33 -16.71 -19.47
CA SER A 66 -6.70 -16.37 -18.20
C SER A 66 -6.44 -14.86 -18.11
N PRO A 67 -7.50 -14.02 -18.06
CA PRO A 67 -7.35 -12.59 -17.87
C PRO A 67 -6.84 -12.35 -16.45
N SER A 68 -5.92 -11.41 -16.28
CA SER A 68 -5.41 -11.09 -14.93
C SER A 68 -4.76 -9.72 -14.82
N MET A 69 -4.78 -9.18 -13.62
CA MET A 69 -4.00 -8.01 -13.24
C MET A 69 -3.62 -8.07 -11.75
N VAL A 70 -2.58 -7.33 -11.36
CA VAL A 70 -2.07 -7.28 -9.98
C VAL A 70 -2.22 -5.86 -9.44
N PRO A 71 -3.40 -5.45 -8.96
CA PRO A 71 -3.62 -4.07 -8.53
C PRO A 71 -2.98 -3.79 -7.18
N GLY A 72 -2.35 -2.62 -7.07
CA GLY A 72 -1.77 -2.15 -5.83
C GLY A 72 -1.69 -0.63 -5.76
N ILE A 73 -1.61 -0.14 -4.53
CA ILE A 73 -1.48 1.28 -4.22
C ILE A 73 -0.16 1.55 -3.49
N GLY A 74 0.46 2.67 -3.84
CA GLY A 74 1.49 3.31 -3.04
C GLY A 74 0.98 4.65 -2.55
N LEU A 75 1.14 4.93 -1.27
CA LEU A 75 0.76 6.17 -0.63
C LEU A 75 2.03 6.87 -0.17
N LYS A 76 2.10 8.19 -0.38
CA LYS A 76 3.19 9.04 0.10
C LYS A 76 2.60 10.25 0.80
N PHE A 77 2.92 10.45 2.07
CA PHE A 77 2.42 11.58 2.84
C PHE A 77 3.54 12.54 3.22
N LEU A 78 3.28 13.82 3.00
CA LEU A 78 4.25 14.89 3.20
C LEU A 78 4.31 15.29 4.68
N ARG A 79 5.52 15.69 5.11
CA ARG A 79 5.81 16.19 6.45
C ARG A 79 6.71 17.42 6.35
N SER A 80 6.50 18.40 7.20
CA SER A 80 7.31 19.62 7.20
C SER A 80 8.76 19.32 7.62
N GLY A 81 9.73 19.86 6.87
CA GLY A 81 11.15 19.84 7.25
C GLY A 81 11.84 18.46 7.23
N MET A 82 11.18 17.42 6.71
CA MET A 82 11.72 16.06 6.70
C MET A 82 11.20 15.23 5.52
N GLU A 83 11.73 14.03 5.35
CA GLU A 83 11.30 13.11 4.29
C GLU A 83 9.83 12.69 4.45
N ALA A 84 9.16 12.49 3.31
CA ALA A 84 7.81 11.93 3.27
C ALA A 84 7.81 10.47 3.73
N THR A 85 6.74 10.05 4.40
CA THR A 85 6.50 8.64 4.74
C THR A 85 5.68 7.96 3.65
N ASN A 86 5.74 6.62 3.58
CA ASN A 86 4.98 5.87 2.59
C ASN A 86 4.24 4.68 3.23
N LEU A 87 3.06 4.38 2.70
CA LEU A 87 2.29 3.18 2.97
C LEU A 87 1.96 2.49 1.65
N PHE A 88 1.60 1.23 1.68
CA PHE A 88 1.29 0.47 0.48
C PHE A 88 0.17 -0.51 0.75
N GLY A 89 -0.53 -0.88 -0.31
CA GLY A 89 -1.57 -1.90 -0.29
C GLY A 89 -1.51 -2.74 -1.54
N LEU A 90 -1.67 -4.04 -1.40
CA LEU A 90 -1.79 -4.99 -2.50
C LEU A 90 -2.86 -6.01 -2.15
N TYR A 91 -3.60 -6.51 -3.16
CA TYR A 91 -4.53 -7.62 -2.97
C TYR A 91 -3.75 -8.91 -2.72
N ALA A 92 -3.01 -9.38 -3.73
CA ALA A 92 -2.17 -10.57 -3.67
C ALA A 92 -1.06 -10.50 -4.73
N LEU A 93 0.04 -11.24 -4.54
CA LEU A 93 1.19 -11.25 -5.46
C LEU A 93 0.86 -11.89 -6.82
N ASP A 94 -0.04 -12.86 -6.82
CA ASP A 94 -0.56 -13.53 -8.02
C ASP A 94 -1.73 -12.77 -8.66
N GLY A 95 -2.22 -11.72 -8.01
CA GLY A 95 -3.22 -10.80 -8.55
C GLY A 95 -4.64 -11.34 -8.51
N GLN A 96 -5.45 -10.87 -9.45
CA GLN A 96 -6.86 -11.19 -9.59
C GLN A 96 -7.20 -11.40 -11.07
N SER A 97 -8.30 -12.11 -11.35
CA SER A 97 -8.76 -12.36 -12.72
C SER A 97 -9.62 -11.23 -13.30
N SER A 98 -10.26 -10.44 -12.43
CA SER A 98 -11.10 -9.32 -12.83
C SER A 98 -10.28 -8.08 -13.17
N PHE A 99 -10.80 -7.24 -14.06
CA PHE A 99 -10.27 -5.91 -14.40
C PHE A 99 -10.91 -4.77 -13.59
N ASN A 100 -11.72 -5.10 -12.58
CA ASN A 100 -12.17 -4.15 -11.58
C ASN A 100 -11.05 -3.91 -10.55
N PHE A 101 -10.40 -2.74 -10.60
CA PHE A 101 -9.30 -2.40 -9.70
C PHE A 101 -9.72 -2.38 -8.22
N PHE A 102 -11.00 -2.11 -7.96
CA PHE A 102 -11.60 -1.99 -6.63
C PHE A 102 -12.42 -3.23 -6.25
N GLU A 103 -12.10 -4.39 -6.83
CA GLU A 103 -12.85 -5.62 -6.56
C GLU A 103 -12.66 -6.12 -5.13
N HIS A 104 -11.41 -6.04 -4.65
CA HIS A 104 -10.94 -6.62 -3.39
C HIS A 104 -10.32 -5.57 -2.49
N ASP A 105 -10.25 -5.92 -1.21
CA ASP A 105 -9.46 -5.18 -0.24
C ASP A 105 -7.98 -5.24 -0.59
N LEU A 106 -7.30 -4.11 -0.41
CA LEU A 106 -5.84 -4.07 -0.46
C LEU A 106 -5.29 -4.07 0.96
N THR A 107 -4.18 -4.74 1.19
CA THR A 107 -3.57 -4.77 2.53
C THR A 107 -2.09 -4.47 2.51
N SER A 108 -1.57 -3.88 3.59
CA SER A 108 -0.13 -3.68 3.77
C SER A 108 0.63 -4.99 3.93
N HIS A 109 -0.07 -6.08 4.28
CA HIS A 109 0.51 -7.43 4.36
C HIS A 109 -0.22 -8.36 3.38
N PRO A 110 0.01 -8.28 2.06
CA PRO A 110 -0.58 -9.23 1.12
C PRO A 110 -0.30 -10.68 1.53
N PRO A 111 -1.22 -11.62 1.23
CA PRO A 111 -1.02 -13.04 1.48
C PRO A 111 0.35 -13.55 1.04
N GLU A 112 1.02 -14.32 1.89
CA GLU A 112 2.21 -15.07 1.49
C GLU A 112 1.83 -16.21 0.52
N LEU A 113 2.80 -16.62 -0.30
CA LEU A 113 2.60 -17.66 -1.30
C LEU A 113 2.41 -19.05 -0.68
N GLY A 114 1.27 -19.68 -0.95
CA GLY A 114 0.98 -21.07 -0.57
C GLY A 114 1.75 -22.10 -1.42
N VAL A 115 1.50 -23.39 -1.20
CA VAL A 115 2.18 -24.50 -1.90
C VAL A 115 1.83 -24.59 -3.39
N ASN A 116 0.70 -24.03 -3.82
CA ASN A 116 0.26 -24.04 -5.23
C ASN A 116 0.75 -22.82 -6.03
N ALA A 117 1.47 -21.88 -5.41
CA ALA A 117 1.97 -20.71 -6.12
C ALA A 117 2.88 -21.11 -7.30
N SER A 118 2.68 -20.44 -8.43
CA SER A 118 3.43 -20.74 -9.66
C SER A 118 4.93 -20.49 -9.51
N TYR A 119 5.73 -21.21 -10.28
CA TYR A 119 7.20 -21.05 -10.27
C TYR A 119 7.63 -19.59 -10.48
N PHE A 120 6.98 -18.89 -11.41
CA PHE A 120 7.30 -17.50 -11.71
C PHE A 120 7.07 -16.58 -10.51
N VAL A 121 5.91 -16.69 -9.85
CA VAL A 121 5.57 -15.85 -8.69
C VAL A 121 6.49 -16.15 -7.51
N ARG A 122 6.90 -17.41 -7.32
CA ARG A 122 7.92 -17.79 -6.33
C ARG A 122 9.26 -17.11 -6.58
N LYS A 123 9.71 -17.02 -7.83
CA LYS A 123 10.97 -16.33 -8.17
C LYS A 123 10.91 -14.83 -7.93
N VAL A 124 9.77 -14.20 -8.18
CA VAL A 124 9.57 -12.79 -7.80
C VAL A 124 9.68 -12.62 -6.28
N ARG A 125 9.04 -13.51 -5.51
CA ARG A 125 9.11 -13.50 -4.04
C ARG A 125 10.54 -13.76 -3.53
N ASP A 126 11.30 -14.66 -4.14
CA ASP A 126 12.70 -14.92 -3.79
C ASP A 126 13.56 -13.64 -3.91
N VAL A 127 13.33 -12.84 -4.96
CA VAL A 127 14.00 -11.54 -5.11
C VAL A 127 13.63 -10.60 -3.97
N PHE A 128 12.35 -10.52 -3.60
CA PHE A 128 11.92 -9.68 -2.47
C PHE A 128 12.53 -10.13 -1.14
N ALA A 129 12.69 -11.45 -0.96
CA ALA A 129 13.31 -12.02 0.23
C ALA A 129 14.80 -11.66 0.40
N THR A 130 15.48 -11.21 -0.67
CA THR A 130 16.84 -10.67 -0.56
C THR A 130 16.89 -9.33 0.18
N ALA A 131 15.76 -8.61 0.25
CA ALA A 131 15.65 -7.29 0.86
C ALA A 131 15.00 -7.29 2.25
N SER A 132 14.24 -8.33 2.60
CA SER A 132 13.53 -8.46 3.87
C SER A 132 13.26 -9.93 4.20
N ALA A 133 13.31 -10.28 5.49
CA ALA A 133 12.88 -11.57 6.01
C ALA A 133 11.36 -11.76 5.94
N PHE A 134 10.60 -10.67 5.80
CA PHE A 134 9.14 -10.65 5.70
C PHE A 134 8.69 -9.95 4.41
N PRO A 135 8.98 -10.53 3.23
CA PRO A 135 8.81 -9.85 1.93
C PRO A 135 7.36 -9.51 1.57
N SER A 136 6.39 -10.16 2.22
CA SER A 136 4.95 -9.93 2.08
C SER A 136 4.37 -8.99 3.14
N MET A 137 5.17 -8.49 4.09
CA MET A 137 4.68 -7.67 5.20
C MET A 137 5.41 -6.33 5.23
N LEU A 138 4.63 -5.25 5.20
CA LEU A 138 5.14 -3.89 5.25
C LEU A 138 4.85 -3.26 6.61
N GLY A 139 5.84 -2.54 7.12
CA GLY A 139 5.71 -1.80 8.37
C GLY A 139 4.89 -0.52 8.19
N SER A 140 4.34 -0.04 9.30
CA SER A 140 3.60 1.23 9.38
C SER A 140 4.14 2.18 10.47
N SER A 141 5.17 1.77 11.21
CA SER A 141 5.77 2.55 12.31
C SER A 141 6.23 3.96 11.90
N ASP A 142 6.81 4.13 10.70
CA ASP A 142 7.26 5.43 10.21
C ASP A 142 6.08 6.43 10.05
N PHE A 143 4.89 5.93 9.73
CA PHE A 143 3.66 6.72 9.64
C PHE A 143 3.21 7.25 11.00
N ALA A 144 3.50 6.50 12.07
CA ALA A 144 3.15 6.86 13.45
C ALA A 144 4.22 7.68 14.19
N SER A 145 5.44 7.70 13.67
CA SER A 145 6.62 8.22 14.38
C SER A 145 6.76 9.74 14.34
N PHE A 146 6.10 10.41 13.39
CA PHE A 146 6.19 11.86 13.24
C PHE A 146 4.84 12.48 12.91
N THR A 147 4.65 13.71 13.38
CA THR A 147 3.49 14.54 13.04
C THR A 147 3.64 15.16 11.65
N THR A 148 2.57 15.78 11.15
CA THR A 148 2.57 16.56 9.89
C THR A 148 3.60 17.69 9.92
N ASN A 149 3.90 18.24 11.09
CA ASN A 149 4.88 19.30 11.31
C ASN A 149 6.32 18.80 11.48
N GLY A 150 6.56 17.51 11.24
CA GLY A 150 7.87 16.88 11.35
C GLY A 150 8.36 16.70 12.79
N GLN A 151 7.50 16.91 13.79
CA GLN A 151 7.84 16.66 15.19
C GLN A 151 7.77 15.17 15.49
N ALA A 152 8.78 14.63 16.17
CA ALA A 152 8.81 13.24 16.59
C ALA A 152 7.74 12.95 17.66
N VAL A 153 7.10 11.79 17.55
CA VAL A 153 6.21 11.25 18.57
C VAL A 153 7.05 10.44 19.56
N GLN A 154 6.94 10.75 20.86
CA GLN A 154 7.77 10.12 21.90
C GLN A 154 7.56 8.60 22.01
N SER A 155 6.30 8.16 21.94
CA SER A 155 5.92 6.75 22.01
C SER A 155 5.03 6.41 20.81
N PRO A 156 5.60 6.13 19.63
CA PRO A 156 4.83 5.83 18.44
C PRO A 156 3.93 4.61 18.64
N ASN A 157 2.63 4.75 18.37
CA ASN A 157 1.69 3.65 18.37
C ASN A 157 1.12 3.47 16.96
N PHE A 158 1.23 2.25 16.43
CA PHE A 158 0.91 1.90 15.06
C PHE A 158 0.28 0.50 14.99
N PRO A 159 -0.56 0.23 13.98
CA PRO A 159 -1.17 -1.08 13.80
C PRO A 159 -0.18 -2.08 13.21
N PHE A 160 -0.45 -3.37 13.45
CA PHE A 160 0.28 -4.45 12.81
C PHE A 160 0.05 -4.46 11.29
N ARG A 161 -1.21 -4.34 10.85
CA ARG A 161 -1.61 -4.39 9.44
C ARG A 161 -2.69 -3.38 9.12
N LEU A 162 -2.60 -2.79 7.93
CA LEU A 162 -3.64 -1.94 7.35
C LEU A 162 -4.41 -2.69 6.27
N VAL A 163 -5.70 -2.40 6.19
CA VAL A 163 -6.61 -2.86 5.15
C VAL A 163 -7.30 -1.63 4.55
N PHE A 164 -7.21 -1.50 3.24
CA PHE A 164 -7.83 -0.45 2.43
C PHE A 164 -9.03 -1.07 1.73
N HIS A 165 -10.21 -0.84 2.28
CA HIS A 165 -11.48 -1.33 1.77
C HIS A 165 -12.06 -0.34 0.77
N PRO A 166 -12.16 -0.67 -0.54
CA PRO A 166 -12.68 0.27 -1.52
C PRO A 166 -14.17 0.50 -1.27
N THR A 167 -14.63 1.74 -1.43
CA THR A 167 -16.06 2.04 -1.24
C THR A 167 -16.93 1.28 -2.24
N ALA A 168 -18.15 0.90 -1.82
CA ALA A 168 -19.11 0.20 -2.67
C ALA A 168 -19.36 0.95 -4.00
N GLY A 169 -19.38 2.29 -3.96
CA GLY A 169 -19.52 3.13 -5.14
C GLY A 169 -18.42 2.91 -6.17
N TYR A 170 -17.15 2.84 -5.75
CA TYR A 170 -16.04 2.59 -6.68
C TYR A 170 -15.98 1.15 -7.17
N ARG A 171 -16.26 0.19 -6.29
CA ARG A 171 -16.36 -1.22 -6.66
C ARG A 171 -17.44 -1.48 -7.70
N LEU A 172 -18.63 -0.87 -7.53
CA LEU A 172 -19.74 -0.99 -8.48
C LEU A 172 -19.45 -0.27 -9.80
N LYS A 173 -18.85 0.93 -9.73
CA LYS A 173 -18.52 1.74 -10.91
C LYS A 173 -17.60 1.03 -11.91
N LEU A 174 -16.66 0.22 -11.42
CA LEU A 174 -15.74 -0.55 -12.26
C LEU A 174 -16.12 -2.03 -12.41
N LYS A 175 -17.31 -2.43 -11.94
CA LYS A 175 -17.81 -3.80 -12.11
C LYS A 175 -17.97 -4.12 -13.59
N GLY A 176 -17.42 -5.26 -14.01
CA GLY A 176 -17.53 -5.71 -15.40
C GLY A 176 -16.63 -4.93 -16.38
N THR A 177 -15.63 -4.20 -15.88
CA THR A 177 -14.60 -3.60 -16.74
C THR A 177 -14.01 -4.68 -17.65
N ALA A 178 -14.08 -4.46 -18.98
CA ALA A 178 -13.53 -5.40 -19.94
C ALA A 178 -11.99 -5.47 -19.86
N PRO A 179 -11.38 -6.64 -20.16
CA PRO A 179 -9.92 -6.75 -20.23
C PRO A 179 -9.32 -5.70 -21.18
N THR A 180 -8.38 -4.91 -20.69
CA THR A 180 -7.71 -3.86 -21.47
C THR A 180 -6.32 -3.53 -20.94
N ALA A 181 -5.37 -3.26 -21.85
CA ALA A 181 -4.05 -2.77 -21.47
C ALA A 181 -4.09 -1.36 -20.85
N GLN A 182 -5.16 -0.61 -21.07
CA GLN A 182 -5.35 0.76 -20.58
C GLN A 182 -6.16 0.82 -19.28
N VAL A 183 -6.22 -0.27 -18.50
CA VAL A 183 -7.07 -0.34 -17.29
C VAL A 183 -6.76 0.80 -16.30
N LEU A 184 -5.51 1.23 -16.17
CA LEU A 184 -5.15 2.37 -15.31
C LEU A 184 -5.75 3.70 -15.81
N SER A 185 -5.91 3.90 -17.11
CA SER A 185 -6.60 5.06 -17.66
C SER A 185 -8.10 5.00 -17.39
N VAL A 186 -8.72 3.81 -17.49
CA VAL A 186 -10.13 3.59 -17.13
C VAL A 186 -10.35 3.90 -15.65
N VAL A 187 -9.48 3.38 -14.77
CA VAL A 187 -9.51 3.66 -13.33
C VAL A 187 -9.37 5.16 -13.08
N ALA A 188 -8.37 5.81 -13.68
CA ALA A 188 -8.11 7.24 -13.47
C ALA A 188 -9.31 8.13 -13.86
N GLN A 189 -10.00 7.79 -14.96
CA GLN A 189 -11.20 8.51 -15.42
C GLN A 189 -12.42 8.29 -14.51
N ALA A 190 -12.49 7.15 -13.83
CA ALA A 190 -13.59 6.82 -12.93
C ALA A 190 -13.51 7.55 -11.57
N LEU A 191 -12.32 8.02 -11.19
CA LEU A 191 -12.03 8.69 -9.92
C LEU A 191 -12.53 10.13 -9.88
N VAL A 192 -13.26 10.47 -8.81
CA VAL A 192 -13.89 11.78 -8.62
C VAL A 192 -13.28 12.46 -7.39
N PRO A 193 -12.73 13.69 -7.52
CA PRO A 193 -12.22 14.43 -6.37
C PRO A 193 -13.26 14.61 -5.27
N ASP A 194 -12.79 14.81 -4.04
CA ASP A 194 -13.58 15.02 -2.83
C ASP A 194 -14.54 13.87 -2.47
N THR A 195 -14.13 12.64 -2.82
CA THR A 195 -14.83 11.42 -2.45
C THR A 195 -13.94 10.48 -1.64
N VAL A 196 -14.55 9.65 -0.81
CA VAL A 196 -13.86 8.57 -0.11
C VAL A 196 -13.50 7.49 -1.12
N LEU A 197 -12.21 7.23 -1.27
CA LEU A 197 -11.69 6.18 -2.14
C LEU A 197 -11.63 4.84 -1.41
N TYR A 198 -11.05 4.86 -0.20
CA TYR A 198 -10.95 3.69 0.67
C TYR A 198 -11.41 4.04 2.09
N GLU A 199 -12.18 3.16 2.69
CA GLU A 199 -12.28 3.05 4.14
C GLU A 199 -11.04 2.31 4.64
N VAL A 200 -10.43 2.78 5.72
CA VAL A 200 -9.18 2.19 6.23
C VAL A 200 -9.45 1.52 7.56
N HIS A 201 -9.09 0.25 7.62
CA HIS A 201 -9.18 -0.59 8.79
C HIS A 201 -7.79 -1.02 9.26
N ALA A 202 -7.67 -1.29 10.54
CA ALA A 202 -6.44 -1.78 11.15
C ALA A 202 -6.64 -3.08 11.90
N GLN A 203 -5.68 -3.98 11.72
CA GLN A 203 -5.39 -5.05 12.66
C GLN A 203 -4.38 -4.52 13.68
N ALA A 204 -4.78 -4.41 14.94
CA ALA A 204 -3.94 -3.78 15.96
C ALA A 204 -2.69 -4.61 16.31
N THR A 205 -2.80 -5.93 16.29
CA THR A 205 -1.75 -6.87 16.72
C THR A 205 -1.77 -8.14 15.87
N PRO A 206 -0.68 -8.92 15.80
CA PRO A 206 -0.67 -10.19 15.09
C PRO A 206 -1.43 -11.33 15.82
N TYR A 207 -1.97 -11.08 17.02
CA TYR A 207 -2.62 -12.10 17.85
C TYR A 207 -4.15 -12.17 17.67
N SER A 208 -4.70 -11.28 16.85
CA SER A 208 -6.13 -11.18 16.59
C SER A 208 -6.33 -10.75 15.15
N ASP A 209 -7.25 -11.40 14.45
CA ASP A 209 -7.65 -11.02 13.10
C ASP A 209 -8.71 -9.90 13.07
N ALA A 210 -9.07 -9.36 14.24
CA ALA A 210 -10.03 -8.28 14.34
C ALA A 210 -9.55 -7.03 13.60
N LEU A 211 -10.41 -6.54 12.70
CA LEU A 211 -10.21 -5.31 11.96
C LEU A 211 -11.12 -4.22 12.53
N SER A 212 -10.55 -3.09 12.92
CA SER A 212 -11.30 -1.93 13.39
C SER A 212 -11.17 -0.79 12.38
N PRO A 213 -12.25 -0.06 12.05
CA PRO A 213 -12.15 1.14 11.22
C PRO A 213 -11.30 2.18 11.93
N ILE A 214 -10.40 2.84 11.20
CA ILE A 214 -9.52 3.89 11.75
C ILE A 214 -9.60 5.21 10.99
N GLY A 215 -10.23 5.22 9.82
CA GLY A 215 -10.34 6.42 9.02
C GLY A 215 -10.66 6.13 7.57
N SER A 216 -10.35 7.10 6.72
CA SER A 216 -10.64 7.07 5.29
C SER A 216 -9.53 7.73 4.49
N LEU A 217 -9.33 7.25 3.27
CA LEU A 217 -8.51 7.90 2.28
C LEU A 217 -9.40 8.68 1.32
N VAL A 218 -9.33 10.01 1.38
CA VAL A 218 -10.17 10.91 0.57
C VAL A 218 -9.36 11.39 -0.63
N LEU A 219 -9.93 11.28 -1.82
CA LEU A 219 -9.32 11.81 -3.04
C LEU A 219 -9.44 13.33 -3.07
N ARG A 220 -8.36 14.05 -3.39
CA ARG A 220 -8.32 15.52 -3.40
C ARG A 220 -7.99 16.12 -4.77
N SER A 221 -7.75 15.29 -5.77
CA SER A 221 -7.53 15.75 -7.15
C SER A 221 -8.01 14.71 -8.15
N PRO A 222 -8.16 15.09 -9.43
CA PRO A 222 -8.27 14.09 -10.48
C PRO A 222 -7.01 13.23 -10.53
N CYS A 223 -7.12 12.07 -11.16
CA CYS A 223 -6.04 11.12 -11.28
C CYS A 223 -5.42 11.18 -12.68
N TYR A 224 -4.08 11.16 -12.75
CA TYR A 224 -3.34 11.34 -13.99
C TYR A 224 -2.25 10.29 -14.17
N THR A 225 -2.14 9.77 -15.40
CA THR A 225 -0.96 9.02 -15.84
C THR A 225 0.10 10.01 -16.32
N SER A 226 1.37 9.80 -15.94
CA SER A 226 2.46 10.66 -16.40
C SER A 226 3.81 9.96 -16.43
N ALA A 227 4.69 10.41 -17.33
CA ALA A 227 6.07 9.92 -17.39
C ALA A 227 6.81 10.14 -16.06
N PHE A 228 6.53 11.22 -15.33
CA PHE A 228 7.10 11.46 -14.01
C PHE A 228 6.62 10.41 -12.99
N GLY A 229 5.31 10.14 -12.93
CA GLY A 229 4.74 9.12 -12.04
C GLY A 229 5.31 7.72 -12.29
N ASP A 230 5.62 7.41 -13.54
CA ASP A 230 6.16 6.12 -13.94
C ASP A 230 7.66 6.02 -13.75
N LYS A 231 8.44 7.04 -14.13
CA LYS A 231 9.91 6.94 -14.16
C LYS A 231 10.60 7.55 -12.94
N SER A 232 10.02 8.57 -12.31
CA SER A 232 10.71 9.41 -11.34
C SER A 232 10.10 9.36 -9.93
N LEU A 233 8.76 9.29 -9.82
CA LEU A 233 8.09 9.23 -8.53
C LEU A 233 8.54 7.97 -7.77
N PHE A 234 9.15 8.20 -6.60
CA PHE A 234 9.74 7.17 -5.76
C PHE A 234 8.99 7.05 -4.44
N MET A 235 8.57 5.83 -4.11
CA MET A 235 7.97 5.46 -2.83
C MET A 235 8.75 4.25 -2.30
N GLN A 236 9.17 4.31 -1.04
CA GLN A 236 9.98 3.28 -0.41
C GLN A 236 9.16 2.53 0.63
N HIS A 237 9.18 1.20 0.55
CA HIS A 237 8.62 0.32 1.57
C HIS A 237 9.26 0.60 2.93
N VAL A 238 8.42 0.65 3.97
CA VAL A 238 8.86 0.45 5.35
C VAL A 238 8.93 -1.05 5.56
N ARG A 239 10.11 -1.55 5.91
CA ARG A 239 10.33 -2.97 6.21
C ARG A 239 9.63 -3.37 7.50
N MET A 240 8.98 -4.54 7.55
CA MET A 240 8.34 -5.06 8.77
C MET A 240 9.32 -5.15 9.94
N GLU A 241 10.60 -5.38 9.67
CA GLU A 241 11.66 -5.42 10.68
C GLU A 241 11.78 -4.10 11.47
N LYS A 242 11.41 -2.95 10.88
CA LYS A 242 11.36 -1.67 11.62
C LYS A 242 10.24 -1.67 12.66
N ASP A 243 9.09 -2.23 12.31
CA ASP A 243 7.96 -2.38 13.23
C ASP A 243 8.31 -3.38 14.34
N LEU A 244 8.94 -4.51 13.99
CA LEU A 244 9.39 -5.53 14.95
C LEU A 244 10.50 -5.03 15.88
N ALA A 245 11.32 -4.07 15.46
CA ALA A 245 12.29 -3.44 16.35
C ALA A 245 11.62 -2.61 17.47
N LEU A 246 10.45 -2.02 17.18
CA LEU A 246 9.65 -1.27 18.16
C LEU A 246 8.65 -2.15 18.92
N ARG A 247 8.24 -3.28 18.32
CA ARG A 247 7.31 -4.27 18.89
C ARG A 247 7.93 -5.68 18.82
N PRO A 248 9.02 -5.93 19.56
CA PRO A 248 9.74 -7.21 19.49
C PRO A 248 8.86 -8.40 19.90
N GLU A 249 7.84 -8.16 20.72
CA GLU A 249 6.86 -9.18 21.10
C GLU A 249 6.12 -9.77 19.88
N TRP A 250 5.93 -9.00 18.80
CA TRP A 250 5.22 -9.46 17.60
C TRP A 250 5.99 -10.48 16.76
N LEU A 251 7.31 -10.64 16.95
CA LEU A 251 8.17 -11.42 16.06
C LEU A 251 7.71 -12.88 15.91
N ALA A 252 7.42 -13.55 17.02
CA ALA A 252 7.05 -14.97 17.01
C ALA A 252 5.72 -15.20 16.27
N ALA A 253 4.72 -14.36 16.53
CA ALA A 253 3.42 -14.43 15.85
C ALA A 253 3.53 -14.09 14.36
N THR A 254 4.33 -13.08 14.01
CA THR A 254 4.60 -12.72 12.60
C THR A 254 5.20 -13.91 11.84
N GLN A 255 6.20 -14.59 12.43
CA GLN A 255 6.79 -15.81 11.83
C GLN A 255 5.77 -16.95 11.72
N ALA A 256 4.90 -17.12 12.72
CA ALA A 256 3.86 -18.15 12.71
C ALA A 256 2.84 -17.91 11.58
N ILE A 257 2.39 -16.66 11.39
CA ILE A 257 1.48 -16.27 10.30
C ILE A 257 2.09 -16.61 8.94
N VAL A 258 3.35 -16.21 8.70
CA VAL A 258 4.04 -16.50 7.44
C VAL A 258 4.11 -18.01 7.18
N ARG A 259 4.54 -18.81 8.18
CA ARG A 259 4.64 -20.27 8.05
C ARG A 259 3.28 -20.91 7.79
N PHE A 260 2.23 -20.42 8.46
CA PHE A 260 0.87 -20.91 8.26
C PHE A 260 0.39 -20.66 6.82
N GLN A 261 0.55 -19.44 6.32
CA GLN A 261 0.13 -19.10 4.95
C GLN A 261 0.92 -19.91 3.90
N GLN A 262 2.21 -20.12 4.13
CA GLN A 262 3.06 -20.95 3.25
C GLN A 262 2.67 -22.43 3.26
N SER A 263 2.05 -22.94 4.33
CA SER A 263 1.59 -24.33 4.40
C SER A 263 0.23 -24.56 3.75
N GLN A 264 -0.52 -23.50 3.45
CA GLN A 264 -1.80 -23.61 2.76
C GLN A 264 -1.59 -23.90 1.27
N GLY A 265 -2.59 -24.52 0.63
CA GLY A 265 -2.67 -24.65 -0.83
C GLY A 265 -2.51 -23.29 -1.52
N GLN A 266 -3.43 -22.39 -1.18
CA GLN A 266 -3.47 -20.99 -1.55
C GLN A 266 -4.13 -20.24 -0.39
N TYR A 267 -3.70 -19.02 -0.08
CA TYR A 267 -4.28 -18.21 0.98
C TYR A 267 -4.68 -16.84 0.44
N TYR A 268 -5.88 -16.38 0.79
CA TYR A 268 -6.35 -15.02 0.56
C TYR A 268 -7.05 -14.54 1.83
N TYR A 269 -6.93 -13.24 2.12
CA TYR A 269 -7.78 -12.65 3.14
C TYR A 269 -9.20 -12.50 2.60
N PRO A 270 -10.24 -12.78 3.41
CA PRO A 270 -11.59 -12.41 3.05
C PRO A 270 -11.71 -10.89 2.97
N ASP A 271 -12.45 -10.40 1.99
CA ASP A 271 -12.81 -8.99 1.90
C ASP A 271 -13.76 -8.61 3.06
N LEU A 272 -13.63 -7.37 3.53
CA LEU A 272 -14.63 -6.76 4.40
C LEU A 272 -15.98 -6.67 3.68
N PRO A 273 -17.11 -6.78 4.40
CA PRO A 273 -18.42 -6.70 3.79
C PRO A 273 -18.69 -5.29 3.24
N TRP A 274 -19.16 -5.20 2.00
CA TRP A 274 -19.71 -3.97 1.44
C TRP A 274 -21.15 -3.79 1.94
N ASN A 275 -21.40 -2.68 2.62
CA ASN A 275 -22.73 -2.24 3.02
C ASN A 275 -23.46 -1.50 1.88
#